data_AF-A0A4S4ZYA6-F1
#
_entry.id   AF-A0A4S4ZYA6-F1
#
_cell.length_a   1.000
_cell.length_b   1.000
_cell.length_c   1.000
_cell.angle_alpha   90.00
_cell.angle_beta   90.00
_cell.angle_gamma   90.00
#
_symmetry.space_group_name_H-M   'P 1'
#
loop_
_entity.id
_entity.type
_entity.pdbx_description
1 polymer ?
#
loop_
_entity_poly.entity_id
_entity_poly.type
_entity_poly.pdbx_seq_one_letter_code
_entity_poly.pdbx_strand_id
1 'polypeptide(L)'
;MLVIAAPGQGAQTPGFLTPWLADPTFAARLEWLSAVAGLDLAHYGTEADAETIRDTRIAQPLLVASGLLAALELFPHPADAFARIGAVTGHSVGEIAAAAGARVITAEQAMVLVRERGRAMAEAAAITPTGMTAVLGGDRDEVLATLTEHGLTAANDNGPGQIVAAGTLEQLADLAANPPAKAKLRPLSVAGAFHTDHMAPAVDHIAGLARSVSVHDPRTALISNADGNIVHDGGEVLRRIVGQIARPVRWDLCLETMADLGVTGLLEMPPAGTLTGIAKRFFRDRGMSVDTFALSTPDQLDDARAFVERHGEISPMDTSPTWRMVVSPAKGVFHVAESAAQVEHLAAGVVIGDVASLRDRVSVTAAHGGQVVEWLVEDGDPVAPGQPLLRLHPQAVPA
;
A
#
# COMPACT_ATOMS: atom_id res chain seq x y z
N MET A 1 2.54 -7.38 -15.73
CA MET A 1 1.86 -6.63 -14.67
C MET A 1 2.79 -6.38 -13.49
N LEU A 2 2.82 -5.15 -12.93
CA LEU A 2 3.56 -4.80 -11.71
C LEU A 2 2.69 -4.99 -10.45
N VAL A 3 3.28 -5.60 -9.42
CA VAL A 3 2.71 -5.68 -8.06
C VAL A 3 3.61 -4.95 -7.07
N ILE A 4 3.01 -4.16 -6.18
CA ILE A 4 3.72 -3.57 -5.03
C ILE A 4 3.32 -4.29 -3.74
N ALA A 5 4.32 -4.71 -2.96
CA ALA A 5 4.13 -5.39 -1.69
C ALA A 5 4.72 -4.59 -0.51
N ALA A 6 3.96 -4.47 0.57
CA ALA A 6 4.46 -3.93 1.84
C ALA A 6 4.86 -5.05 2.81
N PRO A 7 6.03 -4.98 3.45
CA PRO A 7 6.52 -6.03 4.34
C PRO A 7 5.74 -6.10 5.65
N GLY A 8 5.83 -7.26 6.30
CA GLY A 8 5.30 -7.50 7.64
C GLY A 8 6.35 -7.27 8.75
N GLN A 9 5.94 -7.52 9.99
CA GLN A 9 6.84 -7.43 11.14
C GLN A 9 7.99 -8.45 11.05
N GLY A 10 9.20 -8.00 11.38
CA GLY A 10 10.43 -8.78 11.30
C GLY A 10 11.34 -8.39 10.13
N ALA A 11 10.88 -7.49 9.24
CA ALA A 11 11.69 -6.93 8.16
C ALA A 11 12.58 -5.76 8.60
N GLN A 12 12.22 -5.06 9.67
CA GLN A 12 12.97 -3.92 10.19
C GLN A 12 14.34 -4.30 10.75
N THR A 13 15.34 -3.48 10.46
CA THR A 13 16.72 -3.58 10.96
C THR A 13 17.16 -2.25 11.58
N PRO A 14 18.08 -2.23 12.56
CA PRO A 14 18.55 -0.98 13.15
C PRO A 14 19.10 -0.03 12.07
N GLY A 15 18.72 1.25 12.15
CA GLY A 15 19.25 2.29 11.27
C GLY A 15 18.68 2.32 9.85
N PHE A 16 17.67 1.51 9.51
CA PHE A 16 17.19 1.40 8.13
C PHE A 16 16.57 2.69 7.57
N LEU A 17 16.09 3.61 8.43
CA LEU A 17 15.58 4.92 8.01
C LEU A 17 16.66 6.00 7.91
N THR A 18 17.88 5.77 8.40
CA THR A 18 18.96 6.76 8.37
C THR A 18 19.21 7.38 6.99
N PRO A 19 19.34 6.60 5.89
CA PRO A 19 19.57 7.21 4.58
C PRO A 19 18.33 7.95 4.05
N TRP A 20 17.12 7.53 4.43
CA TRP A 20 15.86 8.18 4.01
C TRP A 20 15.69 9.57 4.64
N LEU A 21 16.13 9.74 5.89
CA LEU A 21 16.06 11.02 6.61
C LEU A 21 17.06 12.08 6.11
N ALA A 22 17.95 11.73 5.18
CA ALA A 22 18.80 12.71 4.50
C ALA A 22 18.00 13.65 3.59
N ASP A 23 16.82 13.23 3.11
CA ASP A 23 15.88 14.12 2.41
C ASP A 23 15.00 14.88 3.42
N PRO A 24 15.05 16.23 3.43
CA PRO A 24 14.20 17.04 4.31
C PRO A 24 12.69 16.82 4.10
N THR A 25 12.26 16.48 2.89
CA THR A 25 10.84 16.25 2.59
C THR A 25 10.35 14.97 3.25
N PHE A 26 11.10 13.88 3.07
CA PHE A 26 10.86 12.63 3.78
C PHE A 26 10.87 12.83 5.30
N ALA A 27 11.88 13.54 5.84
CA ALA A 27 12.01 13.78 7.28
C ALA A 27 10.80 14.54 7.87
N ALA A 28 10.36 15.62 7.21
CA ALA A 28 9.19 16.39 7.67
C ALA A 28 7.89 15.56 7.62
N ARG A 29 7.73 14.70 6.61
CA ARG A 29 6.58 13.78 6.53
C ARG A 29 6.64 12.71 7.61
N LEU A 30 7.83 12.18 7.93
CA LEU A 30 7.99 11.23 9.02
C LEU A 30 7.70 11.87 10.38
N GLU A 31 8.09 13.13 10.59
CA GLU A 31 7.73 13.88 11.79
C GLU A 31 6.22 14.01 11.94
N TRP A 32 5.49 14.31 10.85
CA TRP A 32 4.03 14.32 10.87
C TRP A 32 3.44 12.96 11.23
N LEU A 33 3.88 11.87 10.59
CA LEU A 33 3.38 10.53 10.91
C LEU A 33 3.78 10.08 12.33
N SER A 34 4.92 10.56 12.84
CA SER A 34 5.35 10.37 14.23
C SER A 34 4.38 11.02 15.21
N ALA A 35 3.96 12.26 14.94
CA ALA A 35 2.96 12.95 15.75
C ALA A 35 1.60 12.23 15.73
N VAL A 36 1.15 11.75 14.56
CA VAL A 36 -0.09 10.97 14.43
C VAL A 36 0.01 9.64 15.18
N ALA A 37 1.15 8.95 15.10
CA ALA A 37 1.39 7.69 15.79
C ALA A 37 1.70 7.87 17.29
N GLY A 38 2.00 9.08 17.76
CA GLY A 38 2.46 9.32 19.13
C GLY A 38 3.74 8.55 19.47
N LEU A 39 4.62 8.38 18.48
CA LEU A 39 5.89 7.65 18.57
C LEU A 39 6.97 8.43 17.84
N ASP A 40 8.19 8.45 18.37
CA ASP A 40 9.35 9.03 17.69
C ASP A 40 9.87 8.05 16.63
N LEU A 41 9.25 8.03 15.45
CA LEU A 41 9.60 7.09 14.39
C LEU A 41 10.99 7.39 13.81
N ALA A 42 11.46 8.64 13.91
CA ALA A 42 12.82 8.99 13.50
C ALA A 42 13.83 8.28 14.41
N HIS A 43 13.73 8.46 15.73
CA HIS A 43 14.60 7.77 16.69
C HIS A 43 14.53 6.25 16.53
N TYR A 44 13.33 5.66 16.44
CA TYR A 44 13.19 4.21 16.28
C TYR A 44 13.72 3.68 14.95
N GLY A 45 13.67 4.48 13.88
CA GLY A 45 14.19 4.10 12.58
C GLY A 45 15.70 4.26 12.40
N THR A 46 16.38 5.02 13.28
CA THR A 46 17.80 5.36 13.15
C THR A 46 18.68 4.84 14.28
N GLU A 47 18.29 5.10 15.53
CA GLU A 47 19.16 4.97 16.71
C GLU A 47 18.81 3.77 17.58
N ALA A 48 17.54 3.36 17.57
CA ALA A 48 17.07 2.26 18.40
C ALA A 48 17.68 0.90 18.00
N ASP A 49 17.94 0.07 19.00
CA ASP A 49 18.50 -1.26 18.79
C ASP A 49 17.48 -2.27 18.25
N ALA A 50 17.99 -3.44 17.84
CA ALA A 50 17.19 -4.50 17.25
C ALA A 50 16.13 -5.06 18.21
N GLU A 51 16.33 -4.99 19.53
CA GLU A 51 15.35 -5.48 20.52
C GLU A 51 14.19 -4.50 20.66
N THR A 52 14.49 -3.21 20.75
CA THR A 52 13.52 -2.13 20.85
C THR A 52 12.59 -2.10 19.64
N ILE A 53 13.14 -2.17 18.42
CA ILE A 53 12.33 -2.15 17.19
C ILE A 53 11.64 -3.49 16.91
N ARG A 54 11.84 -4.53 17.72
CA ARG A 54 11.06 -5.78 17.68
C ARG A 54 9.78 -5.67 18.51
N ASP A 55 9.69 -4.72 19.43
CA ASP A 55 8.47 -4.44 20.17
C ASP A 55 7.33 -4.14 19.19
N THR A 56 6.24 -4.89 19.33
CA THR A 56 5.10 -4.84 18.41
C THR A 56 4.44 -3.46 18.40
N ARG A 57 4.53 -2.72 19.52
CA ARG A 57 4.06 -1.33 19.66
C ARG A 57 4.85 -0.35 18.79
N ILE A 58 6.11 -0.66 18.48
CA ILE A 58 7.04 0.19 17.73
C ILE A 58 7.16 -0.29 16.28
N ALA A 59 7.38 -1.59 16.09
CA ALA A 59 7.63 -2.21 14.80
C ALA A 59 6.52 -1.91 13.79
N GLN A 60 5.26 -2.06 14.20
CA GLN A 60 4.13 -1.95 13.30
C GLN A 60 3.95 -0.53 12.74
N PRO A 61 3.86 0.54 13.56
CA PRO A 61 3.84 1.91 13.06
C PRO A 61 5.07 2.27 12.23
N LEU A 62 6.25 1.83 12.64
CA LEU A 62 7.49 2.11 11.93
C LEU A 62 7.45 1.56 10.50
N LEU A 63 7.06 0.29 10.33
CA LEU A 63 6.94 -0.37 9.02
C LEU A 63 5.90 0.30 8.11
N VAL A 64 4.73 0.63 8.64
CA VAL A 64 3.67 1.28 7.86
C VAL A 64 4.11 2.68 7.42
N ALA A 65 4.69 3.49 8.31
CA ALA A 65 5.19 4.81 7.96
C ALA A 65 6.27 4.74 6.87
N SER A 66 7.25 3.84 7.02
CA SER A 66 8.31 3.63 6.03
C SER A 66 7.76 3.30 4.64
N GLY A 67 6.82 2.35 4.55
CA GLY A 67 6.22 1.97 3.29
C GLY A 67 5.41 3.08 2.64
N LEU A 68 4.64 3.84 3.43
CA LEU A 68 3.84 4.96 2.92
C LEU A 68 4.71 6.10 2.38
N LEU A 69 5.78 6.47 3.11
CA LEU A 69 6.66 7.55 2.68
C LEU A 69 7.52 7.15 1.49
N ALA A 70 8.04 5.93 1.46
CA ALA A 70 8.78 5.42 0.31
C ALA A 70 7.92 5.36 -0.95
N ALA A 71 6.62 5.05 -0.83
CA ALA A 71 5.69 5.12 -1.94
C ALA A 71 5.52 6.55 -2.49
N LEU A 72 5.53 7.58 -1.63
CA LEU A 72 5.49 8.99 -2.07
C LEU A 72 6.78 9.42 -2.79
N GLU A 73 7.94 8.88 -2.38
CA GLU A 73 9.21 9.13 -3.07
C GLU A 73 9.29 8.38 -4.41
N LEU A 74 8.77 7.14 -4.46
CA LEU A 74 8.72 6.35 -5.68
C LEU A 74 7.75 6.94 -6.71
N PHE A 75 6.61 7.47 -6.25
CA PHE A 75 5.56 8.08 -7.06
C PHE A 75 5.25 9.52 -6.62
N PRO A 76 6.05 10.51 -7.05
CA PRO A 76 5.84 11.91 -6.70
C PRO A 76 4.45 12.44 -7.07
N HIS A 77 3.85 11.89 -8.12
CA HIS A 77 2.45 12.11 -8.48
C HIS A 77 1.64 10.81 -8.24
N PRO A 78 0.70 10.80 -7.28
CA PRO A 78 -0.10 9.61 -6.98
C PRO A 78 -0.89 9.05 -8.17
N ALA A 79 -1.23 9.89 -9.16
CA ALA A 79 -1.89 9.46 -10.38
C ALA A 79 -1.03 8.46 -11.19
N ASP A 80 0.30 8.63 -11.17
CA ASP A 80 1.23 7.74 -11.87
C ASP A 80 1.21 6.34 -11.25
N ALA A 81 1.07 6.26 -9.93
CA ALA A 81 0.95 4.98 -9.22
C ALA A 81 -0.28 4.18 -9.70
N PHE A 82 -1.45 4.83 -9.76
CA PHE A 82 -2.70 4.17 -10.20
C PHE A 82 -2.67 3.76 -11.68
N ALA A 83 -1.87 4.45 -12.49
CA ALA A 83 -1.73 4.14 -13.91
C ALA A 83 -0.71 3.04 -14.21
N ARG A 84 0.16 2.67 -13.25
CA ARG A 84 1.28 1.73 -13.46
C ARG A 84 1.18 0.45 -12.64
N ILE A 85 0.52 0.49 -11.49
CA ILE A 85 0.44 -0.65 -10.57
C ILE A 85 -0.80 -1.48 -10.89
N GLY A 86 -0.61 -2.76 -11.22
CA GLY A 86 -1.73 -3.67 -11.47
C GLY A 86 -2.40 -4.16 -10.19
N ALA A 87 -1.61 -4.42 -9.14
CA ALA A 87 -2.13 -4.76 -7.82
C ALA A 87 -1.20 -4.33 -6.67
N VAL A 88 -1.77 -4.16 -5.49
CA VAL A 88 -1.04 -3.98 -4.23
C VAL A 88 -1.40 -5.10 -3.26
N THR A 89 -0.46 -5.39 -2.36
CA THR A 89 -0.69 -6.26 -1.21
C THR A 89 0.26 -5.88 -0.08
N GLY A 90 0.10 -6.50 1.08
CA GLY A 90 1.11 -6.48 2.10
C GLY A 90 1.05 -7.74 2.94
N HIS A 91 2.09 -8.01 3.71
CA HIS A 91 2.13 -9.16 4.60
C HIS A 91 1.75 -8.74 6.02
N SER A 92 0.71 -9.34 6.58
CA SER A 92 0.22 -9.00 7.92
C SER A 92 -0.08 -7.49 8.04
N VAL A 93 0.64 -6.78 8.91
CA VAL A 93 0.58 -5.32 9.09
C VAL A 93 0.77 -4.54 7.79
N GLY A 94 1.51 -5.09 6.82
CA GLY A 94 1.71 -4.47 5.52
C GLY A 94 0.41 -4.23 4.75
N GLU A 95 -0.67 -4.99 5.01
CA GLU A 95 -1.98 -4.74 4.38
C GLU A 95 -2.53 -3.34 4.73
N ILE A 96 -2.13 -2.75 5.88
CA ILE A 96 -2.52 -1.38 6.23
C ILE A 96 -1.84 -0.36 5.31
N ALA A 97 -0.55 -0.54 5.02
CA ALA A 97 0.17 0.31 4.06
C ALA A 97 -0.38 0.13 2.64
N ALA A 98 -0.69 -1.11 2.25
CA ALA A 98 -1.31 -1.40 0.95
C ALA A 98 -2.70 -0.77 0.82
N ALA A 99 -3.53 -0.83 1.87
CA ALA A 99 -4.85 -0.20 1.90
C ALA A 99 -4.77 1.33 1.77
N ALA A 100 -3.82 1.97 2.46
CA ALA A 100 -3.61 3.41 2.30
C ALA A 100 -3.05 3.77 0.91
N GLY A 101 -2.11 2.97 0.38
CA GLY A 101 -1.59 3.13 -0.98
C GLY A 101 -2.68 3.00 -2.06
N ALA A 102 -3.63 2.07 -1.87
CA ALA A 102 -4.81 1.90 -2.72
C ALA A 102 -5.92 2.94 -2.47
N ARG A 103 -5.73 3.90 -1.55
CA ARG A 103 -6.69 4.95 -1.16
C ARG A 103 -7.97 4.44 -0.50
N VAL A 104 -7.93 3.24 0.08
CA VAL A 104 -9.04 2.73 0.91
C VAL A 104 -9.18 3.58 2.18
N ILE A 105 -8.05 3.88 2.81
CA ILE A 105 -7.94 4.76 3.99
C ILE A 105 -6.86 5.83 3.75
N THR A 106 -6.89 6.90 4.53
CA THR A 106 -5.83 7.92 4.52
C THR A 106 -4.57 7.44 5.23
N ALA A 107 -3.43 8.10 4.98
CA ALA A 107 -2.18 7.81 5.68
C ALA A 107 -2.33 8.03 7.21
N GLU A 108 -3.03 9.09 7.62
CA GLU A 108 -3.30 9.39 9.02
C GLU A 108 -4.17 8.31 9.69
N GLN A 109 -5.23 7.88 9.02
CA GLN A 109 -6.06 6.76 9.50
C GLN A 109 -5.25 5.46 9.60
N ALA A 110 -4.41 5.18 8.61
CA ALA A 110 -3.50 4.04 8.64
C ALA A 110 -2.57 4.10 9.86
N MET A 111 -1.97 5.27 10.15
CA MET A 111 -1.09 5.46 11.30
C MET A 111 -1.81 5.34 12.65
N VAL A 112 -3.04 5.86 12.78
CA VAL A 112 -3.86 5.67 13.98
C VAL A 112 -4.22 4.19 14.15
N LEU A 113 -4.68 3.54 13.08
CA LEU A 113 -5.10 2.13 13.11
C LEU A 113 -3.92 1.22 13.48
N VAL A 114 -2.75 1.41 12.89
CA VAL A 114 -1.57 0.57 13.16
C VAL A 114 -1.00 0.80 14.56
N ARG A 115 -1.04 2.04 15.08
CA ARG A 115 -0.66 2.33 16.47
C ARG A 115 -1.53 1.55 17.44
N GLU A 116 -2.84 1.62 17.27
CA GLU A 116 -3.78 0.90 18.14
C GLU A 116 -3.65 -0.62 17.95
N ARG A 117 -3.46 -1.10 16.71
CA ARG A 117 -3.22 -2.53 16.42
C ARG A 117 -1.98 -3.05 17.13
N GLY A 118 -0.85 -2.34 17.03
CA GLY A 118 0.40 -2.73 17.67
C GLY A 118 0.29 -2.80 19.20
N ARG A 119 -0.44 -1.85 19.81
CA ARG A 119 -0.75 -1.85 21.26
C ARG A 119 -1.65 -3.01 21.66
N ALA A 120 -2.79 -3.16 21.01
CA ALA A 120 -3.76 -4.19 21.34
C ALA A 120 -3.19 -5.61 21.15
N MET A 121 -2.38 -5.84 20.11
CA MET A 121 -1.71 -7.11 19.90
C MET A 121 -0.64 -7.39 20.96
N ALA A 122 0.12 -6.38 21.39
CA ALA A 122 1.09 -6.55 22.46
C ALA A 122 0.40 -6.86 23.81
N GLU A 123 -0.71 -6.20 24.10
CA GLU A 123 -1.53 -6.46 25.30
C GLU A 123 -2.15 -7.85 25.27
N ALA A 124 -2.72 -8.28 24.13
CA ALA A 124 -3.26 -9.62 23.97
C ALA A 124 -2.18 -10.71 24.14
N ALA A 125 -0.98 -10.48 23.60
CA ALA A 125 0.15 -11.39 23.74
C ALA A 125 0.64 -11.53 25.20
N ALA A 126 0.44 -10.51 26.04
CA ALA A 126 0.82 -10.55 27.45
C ALA A 126 -0.15 -11.38 28.32
N ILE A 127 -1.35 -11.72 27.82
CA ILE A 127 -2.37 -12.48 28.58
C ILE A 127 -1.93 -13.94 28.79
N THR A 128 -1.34 -14.57 27.78
CA THR A 128 -0.92 -15.98 27.82
C THR A 128 0.44 -16.14 27.16
N PRO A 129 1.42 -16.79 27.83
CA PRO A 129 2.71 -17.09 27.22
C PRO A 129 2.56 -17.94 25.96
N THR A 130 2.80 -17.31 24.82
CA THR A 130 2.63 -17.90 23.49
C THR A 130 3.81 -17.48 22.61
N GLY A 131 3.97 -18.12 21.45
CA GLY A 131 5.04 -17.78 20.53
C GLY A 131 4.77 -18.22 19.11
N MET A 132 5.78 -18.07 18.25
CA MET A 132 5.73 -18.51 16.87
C MET A 132 7.06 -19.18 16.49
N THR A 133 6.99 -20.22 15.66
CA THR A 133 8.15 -20.96 15.13
C THR A 133 7.99 -21.13 13.62
N ALA A 134 8.98 -20.67 12.86
CA ALA A 134 9.04 -20.97 11.44
C ALA A 134 9.41 -22.44 11.21
N VAL A 135 8.59 -23.12 10.41
CA VAL A 135 8.79 -24.48 9.88
C VAL A 135 9.26 -24.34 8.44
N LEU A 136 10.52 -24.72 8.19
CA LEU A 136 11.22 -24.52 6.93
C LEU A 136 11.50 -25.86 6.24
N GLY A 137 10.92 -26.09 5.07
CA GLY A 137 10.94 -27.38 4.37
C GLY A 137 9.82 -28.30 4.83
N GLY A 138 10.01 -29.60 4.61
CA GLY A 138 8.96 -30.61 4.81
C GLY A 138 7.93 -30.65 3.69
N ASP A 139 7.12 -31.72 3.69
CA ASP A 139 5.91 -31.78 2.88
C ASP A 139 4.83 -30.90 3.52
N ARG A 140 4.12 -30.10 2.70
CA ARG A 140 3.17 -29.11 3.21
C ARG A 140 2.03 -29.76 3.99
N ASP A 141 1.46 -30.83 3.46
CA ASP A 141 0.29 -31.47 4.07
C ASP A 141 0.69 -32.21 5.35
N GLU A 142 1.88 -32.83 5.36
CA GLU A 142 2.47 -33.40 6.58
C GLU A 142 2.70 -32.31 7.65
N VAL A 143 3.29 -31.17 7.29
CA VAL A 143 3.51 -30.05 8.22
C VAL A 143 2.17 -29.59 8.82
N LEU A 144 1.16 -29.33 7.99
CA LEU A 144 -0.15 -28.87 8.46
C LEU A 144 -0.85 -29.90 9.37
N ALA A 145 -0.72 -31.19 9.04
CA ALA A 145 -1.24 -32.27 9.88
C ALA A 145 -0.56 -32.29 11.25
N THR A 146 0.78 -32.23 11.29
CA THR A 146 1.55 -32.19 12.55
C THR A 146 1.22 -30.94 13.39
N LEU A 147 1.07 -29.76 12.76
CA LEU A 147 0.66 -28.56 13.50
C LEU A 147 -0.71 -28.76 14.15
N THR A 148 -1.66 -29.33 13.41
CA THR A 148 -3.00 -29.62 13.91
C THR A 148 -2.97 -30.63 15.07
N GLU A 149 -2.15 -31.68 14.97
CA GLU A 149 -1.97 -32.69 16.03
C GLU A 149 -1.50 -32.07 17.35
N HIS A 150 -0.59 -31.09 17.29
CA HIS A 150 -0.12 -30.34 18.44
C HIS A 150 -1.05 -29.19 18.86
N GLY A 151 -2.18 -29.00 18.18
CA GLY A 151 -3.10 -27.88 18.43
C GLY A 151 -2.52 -26.50 18.09
N LEU A 152 -1.49 -26.46 17.24
CA LEU A 152 -0.87 -25.24 16.74
C LEU A 152 -1.64 -24.70 15.53
N THR A 153 -1.65 -23.39 15.39
CA THR A 153 -2.18 -22.72 14.20
C THR A 153 -1.06 -22.49 13.19
N ALA A 154 -1.31 -22.78 11.91
CA ALA A 154 -0.48 -22.31 10.80
C ALA A 154 -0.74 -20.81 10.57
N ALA A 155 -0.18 -19.97 11.43
CA ALA A 155 -0.43 -18.53 11.50
C ALA A 155 0.01 -17.78 10.23
N ASN A 156 1.06 -18.24 9.56
CA ASN A 156 1.44 -17.73 8.25
C ASN A 156 1.75 -18.91 7.33
N ASP A 157 1.01 -19.04 6.24
CA ASP A 157 1.41 -19.88 5.11
C ASP A 157 2.08 -18.95 4.09
N ASN A 158 3.41 -18.94 4.11
CA ASN A 158 4.20 -18.02 3.29
C ASN A 158 4.52 -18.59 1.90
N GLY A 159 4.08 -19.80 1.58
CA GLY A 159 4.53 -20.49 0.38
C GLY A 159 5.97 -21.02 0.52
N PRO A 160 6.65 -21.34 -0.60
CA PRO A 160 7.49 -22.52 -0.81
C PRO A 160 8.27 -23.01 0.41
N GLY A 161 7.69 -23.99 1.10
CA GLY A 161 8.30 -24.66 2.25
C GLY A 161 8.53 -23.74 3.46
N GLN A 162 7.71 -22.70 3.66
CA GLN A 162 7.79 -21.84 4.84
C GLN A 162 6.38 -21.64 5.42
N ILE A 163 6.12 -22.31 6.53
CA ILE A 163 4.90 -22.13 7.34
C ILE A 163 5.34 -21.64 8.72
N VAL A 164 4.59 -20.75 9.34
CA VAL A 164 4.83 -20.32 10.72
C VAL A 164 3.79 -20.94 11.62
N ALA A 165 4.24 -21.81 12.52
CA ALA A 165 3.44 -22.39 13.58
C ALA A 165 3.31 -21.40 14.74
N ALA A 166 2.12 -21.28 15.32
CA ALA A 166 1.86 -20.39 16.44
C ALA A 166 0.92 -21.04 17.45
N GLY A 167 1.18 -20.79 18.74
CA GLY A 167 0.40 -21.31 19.85
C GLY A 167 1.12 -21.11 21.18
N THR A 168 0.77 -21.91 22.18
CA THR A 168 1.42 -21.86 23.50
C THR A 168 2.86 -22.35 23.44
N LEU A 169 3.67 -21.94 24.43
CA LEU A 169 5.07 -22.39 24.52
C LEU A 169 5.20 -23.91 24.70
N GLU A 170 4.23 -24.53 25.37
CA GLU A 170 4.16 -26.00 25.54
C GLU A 170 3.93 -26.70 24.20
N GLN A 171 2.92 -26.28 23.43
CA GLN A 171 2.66 -26.86 22.10
C GLN A 171 3.84 -26.69 21.15
N LEU A 172 4.55 -25.55 21.21
CA LEU A 172 5.76 -25.33 20.41
C LEU A 172 6.94 -26.18 20.86
N ALA A 173 7.04 -26.50 22.15
CA ALA A 173 8.04 -27.43 22.66
C ALA A 173 7.74 -28.86 22.19
N ASP A 174 6.47 -29.27 22.17
CA ASP A 174 6.06 -30.58 21.66
C ASP A 174 6.35 -30.72 20.16
N LEU A 175 6.08 -29.68 19.37
CA LEU A 175 6.47 -29.62 17.95
C LEU A 175 7.99 -29.73 17.79
N ALA A 176 8.77 -29.11 18.68
CA ALA A 176 10.23 -29.19 18.63
C ALA A 176 10.76 -30.58 18.98
N ALA A 177 10.06 -31.31 19.85
CA ALA A 177 10.37 -32.69 20.18
C ALA A 177 10.01 -33.66 19.04
N ASN A 178 8.92 -33.38 18.30
CA ASN A 178 8.41 -34.21 17.21
C ASN A 178 8.20 -33.38 15.92
N PRO A 179 9.28 -32.90 15.29
CA PRO A 179 9.16 -32.04 14.12
C PRO A 179 8.68 -32.82 12.89
N PRO A 180 7.96 -32.16 11.94
CA PRO A 180 7.61 -32.75 10.65
C PRO A 180 8.86 -33.24 9.91
N ALA A 181 8.74 -34.32 9.14
CA ALA A 181 9.89 -34.90 8.47
C ALA A 181 10.52 -33.90 7.49
N LYS A 182 11.86 -33.83 7.49
CA LYS A 182 12.66 -32.95 6.61
C LYS A 182 12.38 -31.45 6.78
N ALA A 183 11.69 -31.04 7.83
CA ALA A 183 11.52 -29.64 8.20
C ALA A 183 12.60 -29.18 9.20
N LYS A 184 13.01 -27.92 9.10
CA LYS A 184 13.84 -27.23 10.09
C LYS A 184 12.98 -26.25 10.87
N LEU A 185 13.10 -26.25 12.19
CA LEU A 185 12.37 -25.33 13.06
C LEU A 185 13.25 -24.15 13.45
N ARG A 186 12.69 -22.94 13.40
CA ARG A 186 13.36 -21.71 13.85
C ARG A 186 12.38 -20.86 14.67
N PRO A 187 12.53 -20.80 16.02
CA PRO A 187 11.75 -19.91 16.85
C PRO A 187 11.86 -18.47 16.38
N LEU A 188 10.75 -17.73 16.41
CA LEU A 188 10.68 -16.33 16.02
C LEU A 188 10.70 -15.46 17.27
N SER A 189 11.43 -14.35 17.21
CA SER A 189 11.49 -13.36 18.28
C SER A 189 10.33 -12.38 18.13
N VAL A 190 9.15 -12.83 18.56
CA VAL A 190 7.89 -12.07 18.54
C VAL A 190 7.25 -12.11 19.92
N ALA A 191 6.36 -11.15 20.21
CA ALA A 191 5.75 -11.01 21.52
C ALA A 191 4.72 -12.12 21.86
N GLY A 192 4.14 -12.78 20.86
CA GLY A 192 3.16 -13.85 21.07
C GLY A 192 2.74 -14.55 19.79
N ALA A 193 1.75 -15.44 19.89
CA ALA A 193 1.17 -16.18 18.78
C ALA A 193 0.21 -15.32 17.93
N PHE A 194 0.76 -14.44 17.09
CA PHE A 194 -0.04 -13.63 16.16
C PHE A 194 -0.82 -14.48 15.16
N HIS A 195 -1.93 -13.96 14.64
CA HIS A 195 -2.77 -14.65 13.64
C HIS A 195 -3.43 -15.93 14.17
N THR A 196 -3.70 -15.96 15.48
CA THR A 196 -4.39 -17.06 16.18
C THR A 196 -5.49 -16.51 17.09
N ASP A 197 -6.33 -17.39 17.63
CA ASP A 197 -7.39 -17.04 18.58
C ASP A 197 -6.87 -16.35 19.85
N HIS A 198 -5.57 -16.50 20.20
CA HIS A 198 -4.95 -15.75 21.30
C HIS A 198 -4.99 -14.23 21.08
N MET A 199 -5.17 -13.77 19.83
CA MET A 199 -5.28 -12.35 19.49
C MET A 199 -6.73 -11.85 19.44
N ALA A 200 -7.73 -12.67 19.78
CA ALA A 200 -9.14 -12.26 19.79
C ALA A 200 -9.41 -10.95 20.61
N PRO A 201 -8.79 -10.73 21.78
CA PRO A 201 -8.97 -9.46 22.51
C PRO A 201 -8.52 -8.23 21.71
N ALA A 202 -7.48 -8.36 20.88
CA ALA A 202 -7.02 -7.29 20.02
C ALA A 202 -7.99 -7.03 18.86
N VAL A 203 -8.62 -8.08 18.31
CA VAL A 203 -9.66 -7.95 17.27
C VAL A 203 -10.83 -7.12 17.79
N ASP A 204 -11.31 -7.39 19.01
CA ASP A 204 -12.45 -6.68 19.60
C ASP A 204 -12.18 -5.17 19.75
N HIS A 205 -10.99 -4.82 20.26
CA HIS A 205 -10.57 -3.41 20.38
C HIS A 205 -10.52 -2.71 19.02
N ILE A 206 -9.86 -3.33 18.04
CA ILE A 206 -9.67 -2.73 16.72
C ILE A 206 -10.97 -2.69 15.91
N ALA A 207 -11.84 -3.69 16.03
CA ALA A 207 -13.18 -3.65 15.46
C ALA A 207 -14.02 -2.50 16.05
N GLY A 208 -13.77 -2.15 17.31
CA GLY A 208 -14.26 -0.94 17.96
C GLY A 208 -13.90 0.34 17.20
N LEU A 209 -12.59 0.53 17.00
CA LEU A 209 -12.01 1.68 16.31
C LEU A 209 -12.41 1.75 14.83
N ALA A 210 -12.41 0.61 14.13
CA ALA A 210 -12.67 0.50 12.70
C ALA A 210 -14.02 1.09 12.27
N ARG A 211 -15.02 1.10 13.15
CA ARG A 211 -16.33 1.73 12.88
C ARG A 211 -16.26 3.25 12.67
N SER A 212 -15.18 3.88 13.12
CA SER A 212 -14.96 5.33 12.97
C SER A 212 -14.06 5.68 11.78
N VAL A 213 -13.51 4.68 11.09
CA VAL A 213 -12.63 4.86 9.94
C VAL A 213 -13.47 5.05 8.67
N SER A 214 -13.30 6.19 8.02
CA SER A 214 -13.86 6.43 6.69
C SER A 214 -13.09 5.60 5.65
N VAL A 215 -13.81 4.82 4.86
CA VAL A 215 -13.27 3.93 3.84
C VAL A 215 -13.78 4.31 2.45
N HIS A 216 -12.98 4.01 1.43
CA HIS A 216 -13.34 4.12 0.01
C HIS A 216 -12.97 2.83 -0.71
N ASP A 217 -13.59 2.58 -1.85
CA ASP A 217 -13.21 1.44 -2.68
C ASP A 217 -11.78 1.62 -3.21
N PRO A 218 -10.98 0.54 -3.27
CA PRO A 218 -9.58 0.60 -3.66
C PRO A 218 -9.44 1.06 -5.12
N ARG A 219 -8.53 2.01 -5.36
CA ARG A 219 -8.17 2.50 -6.70
C ARG A 219 -7.24 1.57 -7.48
N THR A 220 -6.59 0.66 -6.76
CA THR A 220 -5.71 -0.38 -7.32
C THR A 220 -6.13 -1.70 -6.70
N ALA A 221 -6.14 -2.78 -7.49
CA ALA A 221 -6.54 -4.09 -7.01
C ALA A 221 -5.76 -4.45 -5.72
N LEU A 222 -6.46 -4.82 -4.65
CA LEU A 222 -5.87 -5.17 -3.37
C LEU A 222 -6.03 -6.67 -3.12
N ILE A 223 -4.91 -7.39 -3.07
CA ILE A 223 -4.87 -8.83 -2.83
C ILE A 223 -4.83 -9.08 -1.31
N SER A 224 -5.85 -9.76 -0.79
CA SER A 224 -6.01 -9.95 0.65
C SER A 224 -5.29 -11.18 1.20
N ASN A 225 -4.66 -11.03 2.36
CA ASN A 225 -4.02 -12.15 3.08
C ASN A 225 -5.02 -13.20 3.61
N ALA A 226 -6.31 -12.91 3.66
CA ALA A 226 -7.30 -13.84 4.21
C ALA A 226 -7.46 -15.10 3.34
N ASP A 227 -7.45 -14.91 2.02
CA ASP A 227 -7.80 -15.94 1.04
C ASP A 227 -7.11 -15.75 -0.32
N GLY A 228 -6.23 -14.75 -0.47
CA GLY A 228 -5.60 -14.38 -1.74
C GLY A 228 -6.51 -13.59 -2.68
N ASN A 229 -7.80 -13.43 -2.38
CA ASN A 229 -8.71 -12.79 -3.33
C ASN A 229 -8.45 -11.29 -3.46
N ILE A 230 -8.73 -10.76 -4.66
CA ILE A 230 -8.82 -9.31 -4.89
C ILE A 230 -10.09 -8.80 -4.23
N VAL A 231 -9.96 -7.74 -3.46
CA VAL A 231 -11.08 -7.09 -2.77
C VAL A 231 -11.38 -5.76 -3.44
N HIS A 232 -12.65 -5.53 -3.76
CA HIS A 232 -13.13 -4.33 -4.47
C HIS A 232 -13.94 -3.37 -3.60
N ASP A 233 -14.30 -3.76 -2.37
CA ASP A 233 -15.06 -2.94 -1.44
C ASP A 233 -14.16 -2.45 -0.29
N GLY A 234 -14.17 -1.15 -0.03
CA GLY A 234 -13.31 -0.55 1.00
C GLY A 234 -13.63 -1.01 2.43
N GLY A 235 -14.91 -1.25 2.74
CA GLY A 235 -15.34 -1.75 4.03
C GLY A 235 -14.88 -3.19 4.27
N GLU A 236 -14.92 -4.00 3.22
CA GLU A 236 -14.46 -5.38 3.20
C GLU A 236 -12.94 -5.47 3.41
N VAL A 237 -12.16 -4.60 2.76
CA VAL A 237 -10.71 -4.48 2.98
C VAL A 237 -10.44 -4.24 4.47
N LEU A 238 -11.07 -3.22 5.06
CA LEU A 238 -10.85 -2.89 6.46
C LEU A 238 -11.28 -4.05 7.38
N ARG A 239 -12.44 -4.66 7.13
CA ARG A 239 -12.95 -5.78 7.90
C ARG A 239 -11.99 -6.98 7.87
N ARG A 240 -11.39 -7.27 6.71
CA ARG A 240 -10.39 -8.34 6.56
C ARG A 240 -9.10 -8.02 7.32
N ILE A 241 -8.59 -6.79 7.22
CA ILE A 241 -7.40 -6.33 7.97
C ILE A 241 -7.60 -6.47 9.48
N VAL A 242 -8.78 -6.14 9.99
CA VAL A 242 -9.12 -6.30 11.42
C VAL A 242 -9.19 -7.79 11.79
N GLY A 243 -9.92 -8.59 11.02
CA GLY A 243 -10.06 -10.03 11.27
C GLY A 243 -8.74 -10.80 11.16
N GLN A 244 -7.82 -10.33 10.31
CA GLN A 244 -6.48 -10.92 10.10
C GLN A 244 -5.66 -10.96 11.40
N ILE A 245 -5.91 -10.07 12.37
CA ILE A 245 -5.17 -10.06 13.65
C ILE A 245 -5.22 -11.44 14.35
N ALA A 246 -6.36 -12.13 14.27
CA ALA A 246 -6.57 -13.46 14.86
C ALA A 246 -6.76 -14.58 13.82
N ARG A 247 -6.45 -14.31 12.55
CA ARG A 247 -6.63 -15.30 11.47
C ARG A 247 -5.35 -15.46 10.65
N PRO A 248 -5.09 -16.66 10.11
CA PRO A 248 -3.88 -16.92 9.32
C PRO A 248 -3.66 -15.94 8.17
N VAL A 249 -2.39 -15.63 7.91
CA VAL A 249 -1.93 -14.93 6.70
C VAL A 249 -1.63 -15.96 5.62
N ARG A 250 -2.41 -15.94 4.54
CA ARG A 250 -2.28 -16.81 3.35
C ARG A 250 -1.52 -16.11 2.24
N TRP A 251 -0.23 -15.90 2.49
CA TRP A 251 0.67 -15.29 1.51
C TRP A 251 0.94 -16.23 0.33
N ASP A 252 0.88 -17.54 0.55
CA ASP A 252 0.82 -18.55 -0.52
C ASP A 252 -0.28 -18.23 -1.54
N LEU A 253 -1.51 -17.96 -1.08
CA LEU A 253 -2.64 -17.61 -1.97
C LEU A 253 -2.50 -16.23 -2.61
N CYS A 254 -1.85 -15.28 -1.92
CA CYS A 254 -1.52 -14.00 -2.52
C CYS A 254 -0.56 -14.20 -3.71
N LEU A 255 0.45 -15.06 -3.56
CA LEU A 255 1.39 -15.39 -4.64
C LEU A 255 0.73 -16.14 -5.80
N GLU A 256 -0.20 -17.08 -5.53
CA GLU A 256 -1.00 -17.72 -6.58
C GLU A 256 -1.82 -16.67 -7.36
N THR A 257 -2.47 -15.74 -6.65
CA THR A 257 -3.24 -14.67 -7.31
C THR A 257 -2.35 -13.77 -8.15
N MET A 258 -1.13 -13.45 -7.69
CA MET A 258 -0.16 -12.72 -8.52
C MET A 258 0.22 -13.50 -9.78
N ALA A 259 0.38 -14.82 -9.69
CA ALA A 259 0.66 -15.67 -10.84
C ALA A 259 -0.51 -15.67 -11.84
N ASP A 260 -1.73 -15.83 -11.35
CA ASP A 260 -2.97 -15.83 -12.16
C ASP A 260 -3.19 -14.50 -12.88
N LEU A 261 -2.80 -13.39 -12.25
CA LEU A 261 -2.83 -12.06 -12.86
C LEU A 261 -1.69 -11.81 -13.87
N GLY A 262 -0.79 -12.77 -14.08
CA GLY A 262 0.33 -12.59 -15.02
C GLY A 262 1.36 -11.56 -14.53
N VAL A 263 1.67 -11.57 -13.23
CA VAL A 263 2.73 -10.71 -12.68
C VAL A 263 4.03 -10.89 -13.46
N THR A 264 4.68 -9.77 -13.79
CA THR A 264 6.00 -9.75 -14.44
C THR A 264 7.04 -9.07 -13.56
N GLY A 265 6.61 -8.23 -12.61
CA GLY A 265 7.48 -7.58 -11.64
C GLY A 265 6.83 -7.46 -10.25
N LEU A 266 7.58 -7.80 -9.20
CA LEU A 266 7.20 -7.58 -7.80
C LEU A 266 8.18 -6.61 -7.14
N LEU A 267 7.69 -5.47 -6.68
CA LEU A 267 8.48 -4.47 -5.94
C LEU A 267 8.06 -4.46 -4.46
N GLU A 268 9.00 -4.70 -3.56
CA GLU A 268 8.78 -4.68 -2.11
C GLU A 268 9.24 -3.35 -1.51
N MET A 269 8.36 -2.73 -0.72
CA MET A 269 8.61 -1.47 -0.02
C MET A 269 9.57 -1.64 1.16
N PRO A 270 10.30 -0.58 1.55
CA PRO A 270 11.26 -0.65 2.64
C PRO A 270 10.56 -0.89 3.99
N PRO A 271 11.20 -1.65 4.90
CA PRO A 271 12.44 -2.40 4.70
C PRO A 271 12.20 -3.68 3.87
N ALA A 272 12.95 -3.84 2.78
CA ALA A 272 12.67 -4.86 1.76
C ALA A 272 13.65 -6.06 1.80
N GLY A 273 13.27 -7.14 1.12
CA GLY A 273 14.10 -8.33 0.88
C GLY A 273 13.44 -9.65 1.28
N THR A 274 12.48 -9.61 2.22
CA THR A 274 11.85 -10.84 2.72
C THR A 274 10.81 -11.35 1.73
N LEU A 275 9.88 -10.49 1.30
CA LEU A 275 8.79 -10.89 0.41
C LEU A 275 9.32 -11.18 -0.99
N THR A 276 10.25 -10.38 -1.51
CA THR A 276 10.95 -10.65 -2.76
C THR A 276 11.71 -11.98 -2.72
N GLY A 277 12.37 -12.30 -1.61
CA GLY A 277 13.06 -13.58 -1.41
C GLY A 277 12.11 -14.80 -1.44
N ILE A 278 10.92 -14.67 -0.84
CA ILE A 278 9.87 -15.71 -0.87
C ILE A 278 9.29 -15.85 -2.28
N ALA A 279 8.88 -14.74 -2.89
CA ALA A 279 8.28 -14.69 -4.22
C ALA A 279 9.22 -15.26 -5.30
N LYS A 280 10.51 -14.92 -5.25
CA LYS A 280 11.52 -15.46 -6.18
C LYS A 280 11.60 -16.98 -6.14
N ARG A 281 11.47 -17.61 -4.97
CA ARG A 281 11.42 -19.08 -4.87
C ARG A 281 10.13 -19.61 -5.48
N PHE A 282 9.00 -19.00 -5.15
CA PHE A 282 7.68 -19.43 -5.60
C PHE A 282 7.56 -19.43 -7.12
N PHE A 283 7.89 -18.33 -7.78
CA PHE A 283 7.79 -18.21 -9.23
C PHE A 283 8.80 -19.10 -9.96
N ARG A 284 10.03 -19.22 -9.44
CA ARG A 284 11.05 -20.14 -9.99
C ARG A 284 10.56 -21.58 -9.96
N ASP A 285 9.98 -22.03 -8.85
CA ASP A 285 9.50 -23.41 -8.69
C ASP A 285 8.30 -23.71 -9.61
N ARG A 286 7.65 -22.67 -10.14
CA ARG A 286 6.59 -22.73 -11.18
C ARG A 286 7.08 -22.51 -12.60
N GLY A 287 8.39 -22.30 -12.81
CA GLY A 287 8.95 -21.99 -14.13
C GLY A 287 8.53 -20.63 -14.69
N MET A 288 8.07 -19.71 -13.83
CA MET A 288 7.69 -18.35 -14.21
C MET A 288 8.88 -17.39 -14.08
N SER A 289 9.07 -16.54 -15.08
CA SER A 289 10.07 -15.46 -15.04
C SER A 289 9.43 -14.18 -14.51
N VAL A 290 9.57 -13.95 -13.21
CA VAL A 290 9.08 -12.73 -12.53
C VAL A 290 10.27 -12.01 -11.94
N ASP A 291 10.46 -10.76 -12.34
CA ASP A 291 11.52 -9.93 -11.78
C ASP A 291 11.11 -9.42 -10.40
N THR A 292 12.08 -9.26 -9.50
CA THR A 292 11.83 -8.78 -8.14
C THR A 292 12.74 -7.61 -7.81
N PHE A 293 12.19 -6.57 -7.18
CA PHE A 293 12.95 -5.41 -6.72
C PHE A 293 12.70 -5.16 -5.23
N ALA A 294 13.78 -5.14 -4.44
CA ALA A 294 13.72 -4.84 -3.01
C ALA A 294 14.20 -3.40 -2.79
N LEU A 295 13.27 -2.47 -2.59
CA LEU A 295 13.60 -1.06 -2.32
C LEU A 295 13.96 -0.91 -0.83
N SER A 296 15.24 -0.79 -0.53
CA SER A 296 15.77 -0.70 0.84
C SER A 296 16.24 0.71 1.19
N THR A 297 16.83 1.42 0.24
CA THR A 297 17.47 2.72 0.45
C THR A 297 17.12 3.71 -0.67
N PRO A 298 17.16 5.03 -0.41
CA PRO A 298 16.71 6.04 -1.38
C PRO A 298 17.61 6.17 -2.61
N ASP A 299 18.88 5.78 -2.55
CA ASP A 299 19.78 5.73 -3.72
C ASP A 299 19.33 4.72 -4.79
N GLN A 300 18.41 3.81 -4.44
CA GLN A 300 17.81 2.85 -5.35
C GLN A 300 16.54 3.37 -6.04
N LEU A 301 16.08 4.60 -5.73
CA LEU A 301 14.82 5.13 -6.26
C LEU A 301 14.81 5.22 -7.79
N ASP A 302 15.93 5.57 -8.43
CA ASP A 302 15.99 5.66 -9.90
C ASP A 302 15.88 4.28 -10.55
N ASP A 303 16.55 3.26 -9.99
CA ASP A 303 16.42 1.87 -10.45
C ASP A 303 15.02 1.32 -10.18
N ALA A 304 14.41 1.69 -9.05
CA ALA A 304 13.03 1.34 -8.70
C ALA A 304 12.03 1.96 -9.68
N ARG A 305 12.21 3.23 -10.07
CA ARG A 305 11.39 3.89 -11.11
C ARG A 305 11.57 3.22 -12.47
N ALA A 306 12.80 2.88 -12.85
CA ALA A 306 13.05 2.11 -14.07
C ALA A 306 12.40 0.72 -14.05
N PHE A 307 12.36 0.08 -12.88
CA PHE A 307 11.62 -1.16 -12.67
C PHE A 307 10.11 -0.96 -12.84
N VAL A 308 9.55 0.09 -12.24
CA VAL A 308 8.14 0.46 -12.40
C VAL A 308 7.80 0.72 -13.87
N GLU A 309 8.64 1.44 -14.61
CA GLU A 309 8.42 1.70 -16.05
C GLU A 309 8.44 0.42 -16.89
N ARG A 310 9.33 -0.53 -16.57
CA ARG A 310 9.46 -1.79 -17.30
C ARG A 310 8.30 -2.76 -17.07
N HIS A 311 7.80 -2.85 -15.83
CA HIS A 311 6.78 -3.85 -15.46
C HIS A 311 5.38 -3.26 -15.30
N GLY A 312 5.29 -1.95 -15.15
CA GLY A 312 4.03 -1.23 -15.01
C GLY A 312 3.23 -1.32 -16.30
N GLU A 313 1.98 -1.72 -16.17
CA GLU A 313 1.05 -1.72 -17.29
C GLU A 313 0.33 -0.39 -17.28
N ILE A 314 0.38 0.35 -18.39
CA ILE A 314 -0.60 1.40 -18.62
C ILE A 314 -1.93 0.66 -18.77
N SER A 315 -2.79 0.78 -17.76
CA SER A 315 -4.12 0.17 -17.82
C SER A 315 -4.78 0.53 -19.16
N PRO A 316 -5.36 -0.42 -19.90
CA PRO A 316 -6.18 -0.11 -21.07
C PRO A 316 -7.46 0.66 -20.67
N MET A 317 -7.76 0.75 -19.37
CA MET A 317 -8.64 1.81 -18.88
C MET A 317 -7.91 3.13 -19.00
N ASP A 318 -8.22 3.85 -20.08
CA ASP A 318 -7.87 5.23 -20.30
C ASP A 318 -8.15 6.06 -19.03
N THR A 319 -7.09 6.37 -18.28
CA THR A 319 -7.13 7.30 -17.15
C THR A 319 -7.09 8.75 -17.63
N SER A 320 -7.05 8.98 -18.95
CA SER A 320 -7.41 10.29 -19.45
C SER A 320 -8.86 10.56 -19.07
N PRO A 321 -9.14 11.68 -18.41
CA PRO A 321 -10.51 11.98 -18.03
C PRO A 321 -11.33 12.05 -19.32
N THR A 322 -12.46 11.33 -19.41
CA THR A 322 -13.33 11.31 -20.61
C THR A 322 -13.66 12.72 -21.12
N TRP A 323 -13.60 13.71 -20.23
CA TRP A 323 -13.61 15.12 -20.57
C TRP A 323 -12.86 15.95 -19.51
N ARG A 324 -12.31 17.09 -19.91
CA ARG A 324 -11.70 18.13 -19.08
C ARG A 324 -12.59 19.37 -19.09
N MET A 325 -12.46 20.18 -18.05
CA MET A 325 -13.24 21.42 -17.90
C MET A 325 -12.30 22.60 -17.72
N VAL A 326 -12.50 23.65 -18.52
CA VAL A 326 -11.91 24.97 -18.27
C VAL A 326 -12.91 25.75 -17.43
N VAL A 327 -12.44 26.30 -16.31
CA VAL A 327 -13.26 27.04 -15.36
C VAL A 327 -12.83 28.50 -15.29
N SER A 328 -13.75 29.37 -14.87
CA SER A 328 -13.44 30.78 -14.68
C SER A 328 -12.45 30.98 -13.53
N PRO A 329 -11.36 31.74 -13.74
CA PRO A 329 -10.39 32.03 -12.69
C PRO A 329 -10.88 33.12 -11.72
N ALA A 330 -11.91 33.89 -12.10
CA ALA A 330 -12.35 35.06 -11.35
C ALA A 330 -13.86 35.31 -11.50
N LYS A 331 -14.38 36.31 -10.79
CA LYS A 331 -15.74 36.82 -10.99
C LYS A 331 -15.71 37.94 -12.03
N GLY A 332 -16.61 37.92 -13.01
CA GLY A 332 -16.69 38.97 -14.02
C GLY A 332 -17.59 38.60 -15.20
N VAL A 333 -17.39 39.26 -16.32
CA VAL A 333 -18.01 38.95 -17.61
C VAL A 333 -16.98 38.21 -18.45
N PHE A 334 -17.33 37.02 -18.94
CA PHE A 334 -16.45 36.24 -19.79
C PHE A 334 -16.52 36.73 -21.24
N HIS A 335 -15.36 36.93 -21.85
CA HIS A 335 -15.20 37.29 -23.25
C HIS A 335 -14.39 36.22 -23.97
N VAL A 336 -14.98 35.63 -25.01
CA VAL A 336 -14.34 34.57 -25.80
C VAL A 336 -13.31 35.19 -26.73
N ALA A 337 -12.11 34.62 -26.80
CA ALA A 337 -11.10 35.05 -27.77
C ALA A 337 -11.52 34.65 -29.19
N GLU A 338 -11.37 35.53 -30.17
CA GLU A 338 -11.68 35.23 -31.58
C GLU A 338 -10.96 33.97 -32.08
N SER A 339 -9.74 33.73 -31.61
CA SER A 339 -8.93 32.55 -31.92
C SER A 339 -9.49 31.23 -31.36
N ALA A 340 -10.51 31.28 -30.51
CA ALA A 340 -11.11 30.10 -29.85
C ALA A 340 -12.61 29.91 -30.17
N ALA A 341 -13.30 30.95 -30.64
CA ALA A 341 -14.77 30.96 -30.78
C ALA A 341 -15.34 29.94 -31.79
N GLN A 342 -14.54 29.45 -32.74
CA GLN A 342 -15.00 28.54 -33.81
C GLN A 342 -14.00 27.41 -34.09
N VAL A 343 -13.24 27.01 -33.08
CA VAL A 343 -12.19 26.01 -33.23
C VAL A 343 -12.65 24.67 -32.66
N GLU A 344 -12.56 23.62 -33.46
CA GLU A 344 -12.89 22.25 -33.01
C GLU A 344 -11.82 21.66 -32.08
N HIS A 345 -10.59 22.18 -32.13
CA HIS A 345 -9.43 21.68 -31.39
C HIS A 345 -8.55 22.79 -30.82
N LEU A 346 -8.34 22.78 -29.51
CA LEU A 346 -7.45 23.73 -28.82
C LEU A 346 -6.12 23.08 -28.45
N ALA A 347 -5.01 23.77 -28.72
CA ALA A 347 -3.71 23.38 -28.23
C ALA A 347 -3.57 23.69 -26.72
N ALA A 348 -2.71 22.94 -26.03
CA ALA A 348 -2.39 23.20 -24.63
C ALA A 348 -1.76 24.58 -24.45
N GLY A 349 -2.20 25.33 -23.44
CA GLY A 349 -1.70 26.67 -23.13
C GLY A 349 -2.31 27.80 -23.95
N VAL A 350 -3.27 27.52 -24.85
CA VAL A 350 -3.97 28.56 -25.61
C VAL A 350 -4.91 29.35 -24.70
N VAL A 351 -4.86 30.68 -24.83
CA VAL A 351 -5.83 31.58 -24.22
C VAL A 351 -7.16 31.47 -24.98
N ILE A 352 -8.22 31.10 -24.27
CA ILE A 352 -9.55 30.90 -24.84
C ILE A 352 -10.46 32.12 -24.67
N GLY A 353 -10.03 33.09 -23.86
CA GLY A 353 -10.78 34.28 -23.55
C GLY A 353 -10.23 35.00 -22.33
N ASP A 354 -10.97 35.99 -21.83
CA ASP A 354 -10.68 36.68 -20.58
C ASP A 354 -11.95 36.92 -19.75
N VAL A 355 -11.79 37.02 -18.44
CA VAL A 355 -12.85 37.43 -17.53
C VAL A 355 -12.60 38.87 -17.11
N ALA A 356 -13.48 39.76 -17.54
CA ALA A 356 -13.41 41.19 -17.29
C ALA A 356 -14.23 41.59 -16.05
N SER A 357 -13.61 42.32 -15.15
CA SER A 357 -14.26 43.03 -14.05
C SER A 357 -14.20 44.54 -14.28
N LEU A 358 -14.75 45.34 -13.37
CA LEU A 358 -14.65 46.81 -13.44
C LEU A 358 -13.22 47.34 -13.34
N ARG A 359 -12.27 46.54 -12.84
CA ARG A 359 -10.90 46.98 -12.52
C ARG A 359 -9.83 46.20 -13.26
N ASP A 360 -10.06 44.92 -13.50
CA ASP A 360 -9.06 43.98 -14.01
C ASP A 360 -9.63 43.06 -15.09
N ARG A 361 -8.75 42.55 -15.96
CA ARG A 361 -9.01 41.45 -16.90
C ARG A 361 -8.08 40.29 -16.61
N VAL A 362 -8.62 39.08 -16.51
CA VAL A 362 -7.85 37.85 -16.23
C VAL A 362 -8.00 36.88 -17.39
N SER A 363 -6.90 36.52 -18.03
CA SER A 363 -6.91 35.54 -19.12
C SER A 363 -7.34 34.16 -18.65
N VAL A 364 -8.15 33.49 -19.47
CA VAL A 364 -8.56 32.10 -19.29
C VAL A 364 -7.81 31.24 -20.29
N THR A 365 -7.09 30.22 -19.80
CA THR A 365 -6.21 29.39 -20.62
C THR A 365 -6.64 27.93 -20.58
N ALA A 366 -6.69 27.27 -21.74
CA ALA A 366 -6.86 25.83 -21.84
C ALA A 366 -5.54 25.12 -21.53
N ALA A 367 -5.23 24.91 -20.25
CA ALA A 367 -3.92 24.42 -19.80
C ALA A 367 -3.44 23.12 -20.47
N HIS A 368 -4.34 22.24 -20.91
CA HIS A 368 -4.00 20.92 -21.43
C HIS A 368 -4.49 20.62 -22.86
N GLY A 369 -5.20 21.55 -23.51
CA GLY A 369 -5.76 21.36 -24.86
C GLY A 369 -6.78 20.22 -24.98
N GLY A 370 -7.33 20.03 -26.17
CA GLY A 370 -8.29 18.96 -26.50
C GLY A 370 -9.30 19.36 -27.58
N GLN A 371 -10.14 18.40 -27.97
CA GLN A 371 -11.29 18.66 -28.85
C GLN A 371 -12.37 19.41 -28.06
N VAL A 372 -12.90 20.50 -28.63
CA VAL A 372 -14.01 21.24 -28.03
C VAL A 372 -15.28 20.39 -28.11
N VAL A 373 -15.87 20.08 -26.96
CA VAL A 373 -17.13 19.34 -26.86
C VAL A 373 -18.29 20.32 -26.88
N GLU A 374 -18.27 21.28 -25.96
CA GLU A 374 -19.28 22.32 -25.85
C GLU A 374 -18.75 23.51 -25.02
N TRP A 375 -19.22 24.70 -25.38
CA TRP A 375 -19.13 25.88 -24.53
C TRP A 375 -20.30 25.85 -23.54
N LEU A 376 -20.01 26.08 -22.27
CA LEU A 376 -21.00 26.08 -21.17
C LEU A 376 -21.49 27.49 -20.82
N VAL A 377 -20.91 28.50 -21.47
CA VAL A 377 -21.23 29.92 -21.38
C VAL A 377 -21.09 30.55 -22.76
N GLU A 378 -21.79 31.67 -22.99
CA GLU A 378 -21.69 32.49 -24.18
C GLU A 378 -20.78 33.70 -23.96
N ASP A 379 -20.32 34.34 -25.05
CA ASP A 379 -19.60 35.60 -24.97
C ASP A 379 -20.49 36.68 -24.32
N GLY A 380 -19.98 37.33 -23.28
CA GLY A 380 -20.71 38.32 -22.50
C GLY A 380 -21.44 37.77 -21.27
N ASP A 381 -21.36 36.47 -20.98
CA ASP A 381 -21.99 35.90 -19.80
C ASP A 381 -21.30 36.29 -18.49
N PRO A 382 -22.06 36.55 -17.40
CA PRO A 382 -21.50 36.72 -16.07
C PRO A 382 -21.08 35.37 -15.48
N VAL A 383 -19.86 35.32 -14.93
CA VAL A 383 -19.26 34.09 -14.39
C VAL A 383 -18.70 34.29 -12.98
N ALA A 384 -18.70 33.21 -12.18
CA ALA A 384 -18.10 33.14 -10.85
C ALA A 384 -16.79 32.33 -10.85
N PRO A 385 -15.89 32.51 -9.87
CA PRO A 385 -14.68 31.69 -9.75
C PRO A 385 -15.02 30.20 -9.65
N GLY A 386 -14.35 29.38 -10.44
CA GLY A 386 -14.61 27.93 -10.55
C GLY A 386 -15.82 27.56 -11.40
N GLN A 387 -16.57 28.53 -11.96
CA GLN A 387 -17.68 28.23 -12.85
C GLN A 387 -17.18 27.57 -14.14
N PRO A 388 -17.78 26.45 -14.58
CA PRO A 388 -17.49 25.82 -15.87
C PRO A 388 -17.68 26.78 -17.05
N LEU A 389 -16.69 26.87 -17.95
CA LEU A 389 -16.76 27.69 -19.17
C LEU A 389 -16.76 26.84 -20.44
N LEU A 390 -15.93 25.81 -20.49
CA LEU A 390 -15.70 25.00 -21.69
C LEU A 390 -15.43 23.55 -21.30
N ARG A 391 -16.06 22.61 -22.01
CA ARG A 391 -15.77 21.17 -21.91
C ARG A 391 -14.89 20.74 -23.09
N LEU A 392 -13.81 20.02 -22.79
CA LEU A 392 -12.86 19.49 -23.75
C LEU A 392 -12.82 17.95 -23.66
N HIS A 393 -12.73 17.25 -24.78
CA HIS A 393 -12.32 15.85 -24.80
C HIS A 393 -10.80 15.80 -24.97
N PRO A 394 -10.02 15.14 -24.09
CA PRO A 394 -8.58 15.00 -24.29
C PRO A 394 -8.32 14.21 -25.57
N GLN A 395 -7.34 14.64 -26.36
CA GLN A 395 -6.79 13.80 -27.40
C GLN A 395 -5.62 13.02 -26.83
N ALA A 396 -5.59 11.72 -27.07
CA ALA A 396 -4.40 10.92 -26.82
C ALA A 396 -3.24 11.55 -27.61
N VAL A 397 -2.17 11.92 -26.92
CA VAL A 397 -0.93 12.31 -27.60
C VAL A 397 -0.44 11.07 -28.33
N PRO A 398 -0.29 11.07 -29.67
CA PRO A 398 0.34 9.96 -30.36
C PRO A 398 1.75 9.79 -29.78
N ALA A 399 2.07 8.56 -29.36
CA ALA A 399 3.35 8.19 -28.76
C ALA A 399 4.55 8.47 -29.68
#